data_AF-A0A3P8JQN1-F1
#
_entry.id   AF-A0A3P8JQN1-F1
#
_cell.length_a   1.000
_cell.length_b   1.000
_cell.length_c   1.000
_cell.angle_alpha   90.00
_cell.angle_beta   90.00
_cell.angle_gamma   90.00
#
_symmetry.space_group_name_H-M   'P 1'
#
loop_
_entity.id
_entity.type
_entity.pdbx_description
1 polymer ?
#
loop_
_entity_poly.entity_id
_entity_poly.type
_entity_poly.pdbx_seq_one_letter_code
_entity_poly.pdbx_strand_id
1 'polypeptide(L)'
;MEGLSKDLQGKIDVIVQALAGAKKPLIVSGTNAGSIEIIQAAANVAKALKGRGADVGVTMVARAVNSVGLGMIGGGSLEEALSELETGAADAVIVLENDLHRHASAARVDAALAKAPLVMVVDHQRTAIMEKAHLVLSAASFAESDGTVVNNEGRAQRFFQVYDPAYYDANTVMLESWRWLHSLHSTVDNRQVDWTQLDHVIDAVVAKLPQLAGIKDAAPDASFRIRGQKLAREPHRYSGRTAMRANISVHEPASRRTKTPCLPSRWKEQPAVRSAFADPVCVGAGLELPAGVEQIPG
;
A
#
# COMPACT_ATOMS: atom_id res chain seq x y z
N MET A 1 -47.63 9.06 0.26
CA MET A 1 -47.02 8.39 -0.90
C MET A 1 -47.92 8.64 -2.10
N GLU A 2 -47.92 9.85 -2.65
CA GLU A 2 -48.64 10.13 -3.90
C GLU A 2 -47.62 10.13 -5.04
N GLY A 3 -47.92 9.40 -6.13
CA GLY A 3 -47.09 9.38 -7.35
C GLY A 3 -46.36 8.07 -7.68
N LEU A 4 -46.45 7.02 -6.86
CA LEU A 4 -45.86 5.70 -7.17
C LEU A 4 -46.87 4.80 -7.90
N SER A 5 -46.42 4.01 -8.88
CA SER A 5 -47.28 3.04 -9.57
C SER A 5 -47.75 1.93 -8.61
N LYS A 6 -48.93 1.35 -8.87
CA LYS A 6 -49.49 0.27 -8.04
C LYS A 6 -48.56 -0.95 -7.96
N ASP A 7 -47.89 -1.29 -9.06
CA ASP A 7 -46.91 -2.39 -9.10
C ASP A 7 -45.73 -2.14 -8.15
N LEU A 8 -45.21 -0.91 -8.15
CA LEU A 8 -44.08 -0.53 -7.29
C LEU A 8 -44.49 -0.50 -5.81
N GLN A 9 -45.70 -0.03 -5.50
CA GLN A 9 -46.26 -0.09 -4.15
C GLN A 9 -46.32 -1.54 -3.65
N GLY A 10 -46.83 -2.47 -4.47
CA GLY A 10 -46.88 -3.89 -4.11
C GLY A 10 -45.50 -4.49 -3.82
N LYS A 11 -44.47 -4.13 -4.61
CA LYS A 11 -43.08 -4.57 -4.37
C LYS A 11 -42.52 -4.00 -3.06
N ILE A 12 -42.78 -2.73 -2.76
CA ILE A 12 -42.35 -2.08 -1.51
C ILE A 12 -42.98 -2.79 -0.32
N ASP A 13 -44.27 -3.09 -0.36
CA ASP A 13 -44.97 -3.76 0.74
C ASP A 13 -44.35 -5.13 1.05
N VAL A 14 -44.03 -5.92 0.02
CA VAL A 14 -43.35 -7.22 0.19
C VAL A 14 -41.99 -7.05 0.88
N ILE A 15 -41.18 -6.07 0.46
CA ILE A 15 -39.86 -5.80 1.07
C ILE A 15 -40.01 -5.36 2.53
N VAL A 16 -40.97 -4.48 2.81
CA VAL A 16 -41.23 -3.98 4.17
C VAL A 16 -41.67 -5.12 5.10
N GLN A 17 -42.57 -5.99 4.65
CA GLN A 17 -43.01 -7.15 5.44
C GLN A 17 -41.84 -8.12 5.69
N ALA A 18 -41.03 -8.41 4.68
CA ALA A 18 -39.87 -9.27 4.83
C ALA A 18 -38.84 -8.70 5.82
N LEU A 19 -38.53 -7.41 5.73
CA LEU A 19 -37.59 -6.76 6.64
C LEU A 19 -38.13 -6.64 8.07
N ALA A 20 -39.43 -6.37 8.23
CA ALA A 20 -40.07 -6.25 9.54
C ALA A 20 -40.25 -7.61 10.25
N GLY A 21 -40.47 -8.69 9.49
CA GLY A 21 -40.59 -10.05 10.02
C GLY A 21 -39.25 -10.73 10.31
N ALA A 22 -38.14 -10.19 9.80
CA ALA A 22 -36.82 -10.76 10.02
C ALA A 22 -36.31 -10.51 11.44
N LYS A 23 -35.74 -11.54 12.07
CA LYS A 23 -35.14 -11.44 13.42
C LYS A 23 -33.86 -10.58 13.44
N LYS A 24 -33.04 -10.70 12.40
CA LYS A 24 -31.76 -9.98 12.23
C LYS A 24 -31.59 -9.50 10.78
N PRO A 25 -32.31 -8.45 10.36
CA PRO A 25 -32.18 -7.93 9.00
C PRO A 25 -30.78 -7.32 8.79
N LEU A 26 -30.21 -7.50 7.59
CA LEU A 26 -28.94 -6.89 7.20
C LEU A 26 -29.18 -5.94 6.02
N ILE A 27 -28.80 -4.68 6.19
CA ILE A 27 -28.83 -3.68 5.11
C ILE A 27 -27.42 -3.53 4.55
N VAL A 28 -27.26 -3.86 3.28
CA VAL A 28 -26.00 -3.69 2.53
C VAL A 28 -26.17 -2.52 1.58
N SER A 29 -25.35 -1.48 1.74
CA SER A 29 -25.28 -0.34 0.82
C SER A 29 -23.82 0.04 0.58
N GLY A 30 -23.52 1.15 -0.08
CA GLY A 30 -22.15 1.54 -0.36
C GLY A 30 -22.01 2.70 -1.31
N THR A 31 -20.77 3.00 -1.67
CA THR A 31 -20.40 4.14 -2.53
C THR A 31 -20.60 3.87 -4.02
N ASN A 32 -20.88 2.62 -4.42
CA ASN A 32 -20.95 2.20 -5.82
C ASN A 32 -22.00 2.95 -6.63
N ALA A 33 -23.10 3.37 -5.99
CA ALA A 33 -24.16 4.11 -6.65
C ALA A 33 -23.85 5.61 -6.84
N GLY A 34 -22.77 6.11 -6.25
CA GLY A 34 -22.36 7.53 -6.37
C GLY A 34 -23.37 8.54 -5.81
N SER A 35 -24.29 8.10 -4.96
CA SER A 35 -25.37 8.94 -4.40
C SER A 35 -25.37 8.87 -2.89
N ILE A 36 -25.27 10.03 -2.27
CA ILE A 36 -25.37 10.18 -0.82
C ILE A 36 -26.78 9.86 -0.32
N GLU A 37 -27.80 10.13 -1.16
CA GLU A 37 -29.20 9.85 -0.87
C GLU A 37 -29.45 8.36 -0.71
N ILE A 38 -28.77 7.50 -1.50
CA ILE A 38 -28.85 6.04 -1.35
C ILE A 38 -28.24 5.58 -0.03
N ILE A 39 -27.11 6.16 0.37
CA ILE A 39 -26.46 5.87 1.66
C ILE A 39 -27.37 6.29 2.82
N GLN A 40 -27.94 7.50 2.72
CA GLN A 40 -28.89 8.03 3.71
C GLN A 40 -30.18 7.19 3.77
N ALA A 41 -30.72 6.78 2.63
CA ALA A 41 -31.91 5.94 2.57
C ALA A 41 -31.66 4.58 3.25
N ALA A 42 -30.53 3.94 2.98
CA ALA A 42 -30.13 2.70 3.64
C ALA A 42 -30.01 2.87 5.17
N ALA A 43 -29.37 3.97 5.61
CA ALA A 43 -29.26 4.30 7.03
C ALA A 43 -30.64 4.57 7.67
N ASN A 44 -31.54 5.23 6.97
CA ASN A 44 -32.91 5.50 7.43
C ASN A 44 -33.73 4.22 7.57
N VAL A 45 -33.64 3.30 6.62
CA VAL A 45 -34.29 1.97 6.71
C VAL A 45 -33.76 1.21 7.91
N ALA A 46 -32.44 1.17 8.10
CA ALA A 46 -31.84 0.50 9.25
C ALA A 46 -32.29 1.14 10.58
N LYS A 47 -32.27 2.48 10.67
CA LYS A 47 -32.74 3.21 11.85
C LYS A 47 -34.20 2.91 12.18
N ALA A 48 -35.06 2.83 11.16
CA ALA A 48 -36.47 2.48 11.33
C ALA A 48 -36.66 1.05 11.85
N LEU A 49 -35.91 0.08 11.32
CA LEU A 49 -35.93 -1.31 11.81
C LEU A 49 -35.41 -1.41 13.24
N LYS A 50 -34.35 -0.69 13.59
CA LYS A 50 -33.83 -0.63 14.96
C LYS A 50 -34.86 -0.05 15.93
N GLY A 51 -35.58 1.01 15.53
CA GLY A 51 -36.66 1.61 16.31
C GLY A 51 -37.84 0.67 16.58
N ARG A 52 -38.03 -0.34 15.73
CA ARG A 52 -39.02 -1.42 15.92
C ARG A 52 -38.53 -2.57 16.82
N GLY A 53 -37.30 -2.49 17.34
CA GLY A 53 -36.71 -3.52 18.19
C GLY A 53 -35.97 -4.64 17.45
N ALA A 54 -35.79 -4.53 16.13
CA ALA A 54 -35.02 -5.51 15.36
C ALA A 54 -33.51 -5.39 15.64
N ASP A 55 -32.81 -6.52 15.64
CA ASP A 55 -31.35 -6.56 15.70
C ASP A 55 -30.77 -6.40 14.29
N VAL A 56 -30.86 -5.17 13.78
CA VAL A 56 -30.46 -4.82 12.41
C VAL A 56 -28.94 -4.62 12.30
N GLY A 57 -28.35 -5.24 11.28
CA GLY A 57 -26.98 -4.97 10.83
C GLY A 57 -26.96 -4.00 9.66
N VAL A 58 -25.91 -3.19 9.57
CA VAL A 58 -25.64 -2.30 8.42
C VAL A 58 -24.19 -2.48 8.00
N THR A 59 -23.95 -2.62 6.70
CA THR A 59 -22.60 -2.61 6.13
C THR A 59 -22.56 -1.69 4.92
N MET A 60 -21.49 -0.88 4.85
CA MET A 60 -21.23 0.05 3.75
C MET A 60 -20.01 -0.46 2.97
N VAL A 61 -20.23 -0.82 1.72
CA VAL A 61 -19.20 -1.34 0.83
C VAL A 61 -18.55 -0.17 0.10
N ALA A 62 -17.24 -0.02 0.28
CA ALA A 62 -16.46 0.93 -0.51
C ALA A 62 -16.04 0.30 -1.85
N ARG A 63 -15.82 1.15 -2.86
CA ARG A 63 -15.55 0.71 -4.24
C ARG A 63 -14.15 0.12 -4.44
N ALA A 64 -13.15 0.60 -3.70
CA ALA A 64 -11.75 0.24 -3.91
C ALA A 64 -11.06 -0.26 -2.65
N VAL A 65 -9.96 -0.99 -2.84
CA VAL A 65 -9.09 -1.43 -1.74
C VAL A 65 -8.61 -0.21 -0.95
N ASN A 66 -8.56 -0.35 0.38
CA ASN A 66 -8.09 0.70 1.27
C ASN A 66 -8.89 2.02 1.24
N SER A 67 -10.06 2.09 0.60
CA SER A 67 -10.89 3.30 0.62
C SER A 67 -11.32 3.70 2.03
N VAL A 68 -11.66 2.71 2.88
CA VAL A 68 -11.95 2.97 4.31
C VAL A 68 -10.70 3.49 5.03
N GLY A 69 -9.53 2.89 4.77
CA GLY A 69 -8.26 3.35 5.34
C GLY A 69 -7.92 4.78 4.94
N LEU A 70 -8.09 5.14 3.66
CA LEU A 70 -7.90 6.51 3.18
C LEU A 70 -8.88 7.48 3.88
N GLY A 71 -10.14 7.08 4.04
CA GLY A 71 -11.12 7.87 4.80
C GLY A 71 -10.73 8.07 6.27
N MET A 72 -10.04 7.11 6.89
CA MET A 72 -9.53 7.23 8.27
C MET A 72 -8.26 8.10 8.39
N ILE A 73 -7.45 8.15 7.33
CA ILE A 73 -6.30 9.08 7.22
C ILE A 73 -6.82 10.51 7.06
N GLY A 74 -7.89 10.68 6.28
CA GLY A 74 -8.47 11.98 5.95
C GLY A 74 -7.87 12.57 4.67
N GLY A 75 -7.93 13.90 4.56
CA GLY A 75 -7.56 14.64 3.35
C GLY A 75 -8.78 15.24 2.65
N GLY A 76 -8.55 15.74 1.44
CA GLY A 76 -9.60 16.29 0.58
C GLY A 76 -10.18 15.26 -0.39
N SER A 77 -11.25 15.67 -1.06
CA SER A 77 -11.85 14.96 -2.19
C SER A 77 -11.05 15.18 -3.48
N LEU A 78 -11.23 14.27 -4.45
CA LEU A 78 -10.70 14.46 -5.80
C LEU A 78 -11.21 15.77 -6.44
N GLU A 79 -12.46 16.14 -6.15
CA GLU A 79 -13.11 17.33 -6.64
C GLU A 79 -12.40 18.61 -6.19
N GLU A 80 -12.06 18.69 -4.91
CA GLU A 80 -11.29 19.80 -4.33
C GLU A 80 -9.89 19.87 -4.95
N ALA A 81 -9.19 18.73 -5.04
CA ALA A 81 -7.85 18.67 -5.64
C ALA A 81 -7.85 19.11 -7.11
N LEU A 82 -8.83 18.68 -7.92
CA LEU A 82 -8.97 19.13 -9.30
C LEU A 82 -9.27 20.64 -9.37
N SER A 83 -10.09 21.17 -8.45
CA SER A 83 -10.37 22.60 -8.39
C SER A 83 -9.14 23.43 -8.03
N GLU A 84 -8.30 22.96 -7.11
CA GLU A 84 -7.03 23.63 -6.76
C GLU A 84 -6.08 23.71 -7.97
N LEU A 85 -5.99 22.64 -8.78
CA LEU A 85 -5.21 22.65 -10.02
C LEU A 85 -5.83 23.58 -11.07
N GLU A 86 -7.16 23.56 -11.22
CA GLU A 86 -7.88 24.40 -12.18
C GLU A 86 -7.74 25.91 -11.87
N THR A 87 -7.68 26.26 -10.58
CA THR A 87 -7.55 27.64 -10.09
C THR A 87 -6.08 28.09 -9.99
N GLY A 88 -5.13 27.18 -10.14
CA GLY A 88 -3.69 27.46 -10.00
C GLY A 88 -3.25 27.65 -8.55
N ALA A 89 -4.00 27.12 -7.58
CA ALA A 89 -3.66 27.16 -6.17
C ALA A 89 -2.58 26.14 -5.78
N ALA A 90 -2.35 25.12 -6.62
CA ALA A 90 -1.35 24.09 -6.40
C ALA A 90 -0.24 24.14 -7.48
N ASP A 91 1.01 24.12 -7.03
CA ASP A 91 2.19 24.15 -7.90
C ASP A 91 2.60 22.75 -8.43
N ALA A 92 2.11 21.68 -7.79
CA ALA A 92 2.44 20.31 -8.15
C ALA A 92 1.31 19.34 -7.82
N VAL A 93 1.20 18.27 -8.60
CA VAL A 93 0.33 17.12 -8.33
C VAL A 93 1.12 15.82 -8.38
N ILE A 94 0.87 14.94 -7.41
CA ILE A 94 1.38 13.57 -7.38
C ILE A 94 0.19 12.62 -7.51
N VAL A 95 0.13 11.89 -8.61
CA VAL A 95 -0.86 10.82 -8.82
C VAL A 95 -0.23 9.50 -8.39
N LEU A 96 -0.77 8.91 -7.32
CA LEU A 96 -0.22 7.73 -6.66
C LEU A 96 -1.10 6.51 -6.91
N GLU A 97 -0.59 5.53 -7.66
CA GLU A 97 -1.19 4.20 -7.92
C GLU A 97 -2.69 4.26 -8.26
N ASN A 98 -3.10 5.25 -9.04
CA ASN A 98 -4.51 5.51 -9.31
C ASN A 98 -4.72 6.13 -10.69
N ASP A 99 -5.83 5.74 -11.30
CA ASP A 99 -6.30 6.21 -12.58
C ASP A 99 -7.49 7.16 -12.37
N LEU A 100 -7.20 8.47 -12.32
CA LEU A 100 -8.18 9.54 -12.09
C LEU A 100 -9.33 9.53 -13.11
N HIS A 101 -9.10 9.04 -14.33
CA HIS A 101 -10.11 8.93 -15.37
C HIS A 101 -11.24 7.94 -15.02
N ARG A 102 -11.05 7.09 -14.01
CA ARG A 102 -12.10 6.19 -13.48
C ARG A 102 -13.04 6.87 -12.49
N HIS A 103 -12.67 8.05 -12.01
CA HIS A 103 -13.31 8.74 -10.91
C HIS A 103 -13.93 10.08 -11.33
N ALA A 104 -13.39 10.72 -12.37
CA ALA A 104 -13.90 11.98 -12.92
C ALA A 104 -13.87 11.94 -14.47
N SER A 105 -14.53 12.91 -15.10
CA SER A 105 -14.55 13.00 -16.56
C SER A 105 -13.14 13.24 -17.12
N ALA A 106 -12.78 12.53 -18.19
CA ALA A 106 -11.47 12.67 -18.82
C ALA A 106 -11.16 14.12 -19.18
N ALA A 107 -12.11 14.82 -19.81
CA ALA A 107 -11.95 16.22 -20.19
C ALA A 107 -11.55 17.13 -19.02
N ARG A 108 -12.12 16.92 -17.82
CA ARG A 108 -11.80 17.74 -16.66
C ARG A 108 -10.45 17.39 -16.05
N VAL A 109 -10.17 16.09 -15.85
CA VAL A 109 -8.87 15.63 -15.36
C VAL A 109 -7.76 16.17 -16.25
N ASP A 110 -7.95 16.08 -17.56
CA ASP A 110 -6.98 16.51 -18.55
C ASP A 110 -6.74 18.02 -18.52
N ALA A 111 -7.81 18.81 -18.40
CA ALA A 111 -7.72 20.26 -18.28
C ALA A 111 -7.04 20.69 -16.97
N ALA A 112 -7.31 19.99 -15.86
CA ALA A 112 -6.68 20.26 -14.57
C ALA A 112 -5.17 19.94 -14.60
N LEU A 113 -4.80 18.75 -15.09
CA LEU A 113 -3.40 18.32 -15.20
C LEU A 113 -2.59 19.22 -16.14
N ALA A 114 -3.19 19.73 -17.23
CA ALA A 114 -2.52 20.64 -18.15
C ALA A 114 -2.15 22.01 -17.53
N LYS A 115 -2.81 22.40 -16.43
CA LYS A 115 -2.51 23.65 -15.71
C LYS A 115 -1.45 23.48 -14.63
N ALA A 116 -1.21 22.24 -14.18
CA ALA A 116 -0.27 21.96 -13.11
C ALA A 116 1.17 22.18 -13.58
N PRO A 117 1.97 23.03 -12.88
CA PRO A 117 3.37 23.24 -13.23
C PRO A 117 4.21 21.97 -13.18
N LEU A 118 3.89 21.06 -12.25
CA LEU A 118 4.51 19.75 -12.13
C LEU A 118 3.44 18.65 -11.98
N VAL A 119 3.56 17.61 -12.80
CA VAL A 119 2.73 16.41 -12.74
C VAL A 119 3.67 15.22 -12.55
N MET A 120 3.60 14.58 -11.39
CA MET A 120 4.34 13.37 -11.08
C MET A 120 3.38 12.19 -10.99
N VAL A 121 3.74 11.07 -11.61
CA VAL A 121 2.98 9.82 -11.53
C VAL A 121 3.85 8.76 -10.88
N VAL A 122 3.35 8.14 -9.82
CA VAL A 122 3.97 7.01 -9.14
C VAL A 122 3.04 5.82 -9.29
N ASP A 123 3.31 4.93 -10.23
CA ASP A 123 2.38 3.85 -10.56
C ASP A 123 3.11 2.60 -11.11
N HIS A 124 2.47 1.45 -10.94
CA HIS A 124 2.88 0.16 -11.48
C HIS A 124 2.13 -0.20 -12.77
N GLN A 125 0.98 0.44 -13.04
CA GLN A 125 0.22 0.25 -14.28
C GLN A 125 0.40 1.43 -15.23
N ARG A 126 0.57 1.15 -16.53
CA ARG A 126 0.60 2.20 -17.55
C ARG A 126 -0.82 2.71 -17.82
N THR A 127 -1.06 3.98 -17.51
CA THR A 127 -2.34 4.68 -17.72
C THR A 127 -2.16 5.89 -18.63
N ALA A 128 -3.25 6.43 -19.17
CA ALA A 128 -3.23 7.62 -20.03
C ALA A 128 -2.72 8.89 -19.30
N ILE A 129 -2.75 8.90 -17.96
CA ILE A 129 -2.21 10.00 -17.14
C ILE A 129 -0.68 10.10 -17.30
N MET A 130 0.02 8.99 -17.54
CA MET A 130 1.47 9.01 -17.73
C MET A 130 1.91 9.83 -18.95
N GLU A 131 1.06 9.97 -19.96
CA GLU A 131 1.34 10.80 -21.14
C GLU A 131 1.35 12.30 -20.82
N LYS A 132 0.83 12.67 -19.65
CA LYS A 132 0.72 14.05 -19.15
C LYS A 132 1.70 14.32 -18.01
N ALA A 133 2.43 13.29 -17.60
CA ALA A 133 3.37 13.37 -16.50
C ALA A 133 4.68 13.99 -16.96
N HIS A 134 5.21 14.89 -16.14
CA HIS A 134 6.56 15.42 -16.29
C HIS A 134 7.60 14.42 -15.74
N LEU A 135 7.21 13.65 -14.72
CA LEU A 135 8.02 12.59 -14.14
C LEU A 135 7.16 11.35 -13.85
N VAL A 136 7.65 10.19 -14.26
CA VAL A 136 7.04 8.90 -13.93
C VAL A 136 8.01 8.09 -13.10
N LEU A 137 7.57 7.62 -11.93
CA LEU A 137 8.31 6.71 -11.06
C LEU A 137 7.62 5.35 -11.04
N SER A 138 8.33 4.31 -11.46
CA SER A 138 7.79 2.95 -11.48
C SER A 138 7.64 2.42 -10.07
N ALA A 139 6.38 2.23 -9.65
CA ALA A 139 6.04 1.63 -8.37
C ALA A 139 5.98 0.10 -8.46
N ALA A 140 6.29 -0.57 -7.36
CA ALA A 140 6.05 -2.01 -7.20
C ALA A 140 4.56 -2.28 -6.94
N SER A 141 4.00 -3.32 -7.58
CA SER A 141 2.63 -3.79 -7.33
C SER A 141 2.48 -4.45 -5.95
N PHE A 142 1.26 -4.81 -5.55
CA PHE A 142 0.99 -5.50 -4.28
C PHE A 142 1.74 -6.84 -4.13
N ALA A 143 2.03 -7.52 -5.25
CA ALA A 143 2.77 -8.78 -5.23
C ALA A 143 4.29 -8.54 -5.09
N GLU A 144 4.74 -7.36 -5.51
CA GLU A 144 6.15 -6.95 -5.57
C GLU A 144 6.58 -6.12 -4.37
N SER A 145 5.64 -5.73 -3.52
CA SER A 145 5.86 -4.88 -2.36
C SER A 145 5.27 -5.50 -1.10
N ASP A 146 5.62 -4.93 0.04
CA ASP A 146 4.90 -5.12 1.29
C ASP A 146 4.16 -3.83 1.67
N GLY A 147 3.04 -3.99 2.35
CA GLY A 147 2.14 -2.89 2.68
C GLY A 147 1.03 -3.34 3.62
N THR A 148 0.25 -2.37 4.08
CA THR A 148 -0.96 -2.63 4.87
C THR A 148 -2.14 -1.94 4.21
N VAL A 149 -3.25 -2.66 4.08
CA VAL A 149 -4.53 -2.11 3.61
C VAL A 149 -5.59 -2.27 4.68
N VAL A 150 -6.58 -1.38 4.69
CA VAL A 150 -7.75 -1.49 5.57
C VAL A 150 -8.95 -1.93 4.73
N ASN A 151 -9.61 -3.00 5.16
CA ASN A 151 -10.78 -3.54 4.46
C ASN A 151 -12.08 -2.77 4.82
N ASN A 152 -13.21 -3.20 4.25
CA ASN A 152 -14.52 -2.58 4.51
C ASN A 152 -15.01 -2.67 5.97
N GLU A 153 -14.45 -3.57 6.77
CA GLU A 153 -14.77 -3.71 8.20
C GLU A 153 -13.85 -2.84 9.09
N GLY A 154 -12.95 -2.04 8.51
CA GLY A 154 -11.94 -1.29 9.25
C GLY A 154 -10.77 -2.14 9.74
N ARG A 155 -10.63 -3.38 9.26
CA ARG A 155 -9.54 -4.29 9.68
C ARG A 155 -8.29 -4.03 8.86
N ALA A 156 -7.18 -3.77 9.53
CA ALA A 156 -5.86 -3.73 8.92
C ALA A 156 -5.42 -5.13 8.47
N GLN A 157 -4.92 -5.23 7.24
CA GLN A 157 -4.46 -6.47 6.61
C GLN A 157 -3.08 -6.23 6.02
N ARG A 158 -2.10 -6.99 6.53
CA ARG A 158 -0.73 -6.97 6.02
C ARG A 158 -0.63 -7.84 4.77
N PHE A 159 -0.01 -7.30 3.72
CA PHE A 159 0.46 -8.09 2.60
C PHE A 159 1.99 -8.04 2.52
N PHE A 160 2.58 -9.07 1.94
CA PHE A 160 4.01 -9.27 1.89
C PHE A 160 4.48 -9.45 0.46
N GLN A 161 5.65 -8.91 0.15
CA GLN A 161 6.31 -9.15 -1.13
C GLN A 161 6.49 -10.64 -1.36
N VAL A 162 5.91 -11.14 -2.45
CA VAL A 162 6.03 -12.52 -2.93
C VAL A 162 6.85 -12.61 -4.22
N TYR A 163 6.90 -11.53 -5.02
CA TYR A 163 7.63 -11.47 -6.28
C TYR A 163 8.71 -10.38 -6.21
N ASP A 164 9.87 -10.64 -6.79
CA ASP A 164 10.97 -9.67 -6.87
C ASP A 164 11.46 -9.56 -8.32
N PRO A 165 11.10 -8.49 -9.05
CA PRO A 165 11.54 -8.27 -10.43
C PRO A 165 13.06 -8.24 -10.57
N ALA A 166 13.75 -7.70 -9.56
CA ALA A 166 15.21 -7.62 -9.52
C ALA A 166 15.88 -9.01 -9.40
N TYR A 167 15.11 -10.08 -9.14
CA TYR A 167 15.59 -11.45 -9.17
C TYR A 167 15.99 -11.89 -10.58
N TYR A 168 15.29 -11.41 -11.60
CA TYR A 168 15.52 -11.77 -13.00
C TYR A 168 16.44 -10.78 -13.71
N ASP A 169 16.26 -9.49 -13.44
CA ASP A 169 17.09 -8.43 -14.01
C ASP A 169 17.51 -7.43 -12.93
N ALA A 170 18.80 -7.40 -12.62
CA ALA A 170 19.37 -6.50 -11.62
C ALA A 170 19.27 -5.02 -12.01
N ASN A 171 19.05 -4.70 -13.28
CA ASN A 171 18.88 -3.33 -13.75
C ASN A 171 17.45 -2.81 -13.59
N THR A 172 16.50 -3.68 -13.21
CA THR A 172 15.11 -3.27 -12.96
C THR A 172 15.05 -2.38 -11.71
N VAL A 173 14.79 -1.09 -11.91
CA VAL A 173 14.59 -0.10 -10.84
C VAL A 173 13.10 0.04 -10.59
N MET A 174 12.56 -0.80 -9.72
CA MET A 174 11.18 -0.72 -9.25
C MET A 174 11.17 -0.77 -7.72
N LEU A 175 10.62 0.27 -7.10
CA LEU A 175 10.56 0.42 -5.65
C LEU A 175 9.11 0.55 -5.18
N GLU A 176 8.86 0.19 -3.94
CA GLU A 176 7.58 0.44 -3.27
C GLU A 176 7.31 1.95 -3.25
N SER A 177 6.06 2.36 -3.47
CA SER A 177 5.72 3.79 -3.63
C SER A 177 6.08 4.64 -2.41
N TRP A 178 5.98 4.07 -1.21
CA TRP A 178 6.40 4.73 0.02
C TRP A 178 7.91 5.00 0.05
N ARG A 179 8.74 4.16 -0.60
CA ARG A 179 10.19 4.41 -0.71
C ARG A 179 10.49 5.54 -1.69
N TRP A 180 9.76 5.62 -2.80
CA TRP A 180 9.88 6.76 -3.72
C TRP A 180 9.56 8.07 -3.00
N LEU A 181 8.41 8.13 -2.34
CA LEU A 181 7.97 9.32 -1.61
C LEU A 181 8.93 9.67 -0.47
N HIS A 182 9.43 8.68 0.28
CA HIS A 182 10.41 8.94 1.34
C HIS A 182 11.76 9.43 0.80
N SER A 183 12.21 8.89 -0.33
CA SER A 183 13.46 9.32 -0.98
C SER A 183 13.35 10.75 -1.50
N LEU A 184 12.20 11.10 -2.10
CA LEU A 184 11.90 12.47 -2.53
C LEU A 184 11.87 13.43 -1.34
N HIS A 185 11.12 13.09 -0.29
CA HIS A 185 11.04 13.88 0.93
C HIS A 185 12.42 14.09 1.58
N SER A 186 13.22 13.02 1.70
CA SER A 186 14.58 13.11 2.23
C SER A 186 15.49 13.99 1.37
N THR A 187 15.34 13.94 0.04
CA THR A 187 16.11 14.78 -0.90
C THR A 187 15.75 16.24 -0.76
N VAL A 188 14.45 16.56 -0.67
CA VAL A 188 13.95 17.93 -0.44
C VAL A 188 14.48 18.49 0.88
N ASP A 189 14.55 17.65 1.92
CA ASP A 189 15.04 18.04 3.24
C ASP A 189 16.57 17.98 3.38
N ASN A 190 17.30 17.70 2.30
CA ASN A 190 18.75 17.51 2.29
C ASN A 190 19.24 16.50 3.35
N ARG A 191 18.48 15.42 3.54
CA ARG A 191 18.75 14.33 4.47
C ARG A 191 19.02 13.01 3.74
N GLN A 192 19.70 12.12 4.45
CA GLN A 192 19.89 10.74 3.99
C GLN A 192 18.61 9.94 4.20
N VAL A 193 18.39 8.98 3.31
CA VAL A 193 17.27 8.03 3.39
C VAL A 193 17.48 7.08 4.57
N ASP A 194 16.58 7.16 5.55
CA ASP A 194 16.62 6.40 6.81
C ASP A 194 15.51 5.33 6.92
N TRP A 195 14.45 5.40 6.11
CA TRP A 195 13.42 4.36 6.07
C TRP A 195 13.86 3.21 5.18
N THR A 196 14.40 2.17 5.82
CA THR A 196 14.82 0.94 5.14
C THR A 196 13.75 -0.16 5.16
N GLN A 197 12.89 -0.16 6.18
CA GLN A 197 11.89 -1.20 6.41
C GLN A 197 10.51 -0.57 6.54
N LEU A 198 9.49 -1.33 6.17
CA LEU A 198 8.11 -0.88 6.26
C LEU A 198 7.65 -0.63 7.70
N ASP A 199 8.30 -1.24 8.69
CA ASP A 199 8.03 -1.00 10.11
C ASP A 199 8.33 0.46 10.49
N HIS A 200 9.35 1.10 9.89
CA HIS A 200 9.63 2.52 10.10
C HIS A 200 8.47 3.40 9.61
N VAL A 201 7.85 3.02 8.49
CA VAL A 201 6.65 3.69 7.96
C VAL A 201 5.47 3.49 8.90
N ILE A 202 5.26 2.27 9.39
CA ILE A 202 4.18 1.98 10.35
C ILE A 202 4.36 2.80 11.62
N ASP A 203 5.57 2.86 12.17
CA ASP A 203 5.86 3.67 13.36
C ASP A 203 5.56 5.15 13.13
N ALA A 204 5.95 5.68 11.97
CA ALA A 204 5.63 7.06 11.59
C ALA A 204 4.12 7.29 11.42
N VAL A 205 3.39 6.35 10.81
CA VAL A 205 1.93 6.41 10.67
C VAL A 205 1.26 6.40 12.03
N VAL A 206 1.64 5.49 12.92
CA VAL A 206 1.06 5.40 14.28
C VAL A 206 1.37 6.65 15.11
N ALA A 207 2.56 7.22 14.96
CA ALA A 207 2.92 8.47 15.63
C ALA A 207 2.08 9.67 15.14
N LYS A 208 1.75 9.72 13.85
CA LYS A 208 0.98 10.82 13.24
C LYS A 208 -0.53 10.62 13.31
N LEU A 209 -0.99 9.37 13.27
CA LEU A 209 -2.40 8.98 13.21
C LEU A 209 -2.66 7.89 14.26
N PRO A 210 -2.80 8.25 15.54
CA PRO A 210 -2.97 7.29 16.64
C PRO A 210 -4.20 6.39 16.48
N GLN A 211 -5.24 6.84 15.77
CA GLN A 211 -6.42 6.05 15.45
C GLN A 211 -6.10 4.81 14.57
N LEU A 212 -4.95 4.80 13.90
CA LEU A 212 -4.46 3.68 13.10
C LEU A 212 -3.45 2.79 13.86
N ALA A 213 -3.29 2.95 15.18
CA ALA A 213 -2.34 2.17 15.98
C ALA A 213 -2.46 0.65 15.80
N GLY A 214 -3.69 0.14 15.60
CA GLY A 214 -3.97 -1.28 15.38
C GLY A 214 -3.33 -1.87 14.11
N ILE A 215 -2.73 -1.06 13.23
CA ILE A 215 -1.92 -1.56 12.10
C ILE A 215 -0.74 -2.41 12.60
N LYS A 216 -0.18 -2.10 13.78
CA LYS A 216 0.91 -2.89 14.37
C LYS A 216 0.50 -4.31 14.71
N ASP A 217 -0.79 -4.53 15.00
CA ASP A 217 -1.32 -5.84 15.35
C ASP A 217 -1.67 -6.70 14.12
N ALA A 218 -1.60 -6.11 12.92
CA ALA A 218 -1.96 -6.79 11.68
C ALA A 218 -0.98 -7.91 11.30
N ALA A 219 0.29 -7.80 11.71
CA ALA A 219 1.32 -8.80 11.49
C ALA A 219 2.53 -8.60 12.42
N PRO A 220 3.33 -9.66 12.66
CA PRO A 220 4.62 -9.52 13.33
C PRO A 220 5.58 -8.59 12.58
N ASP A 221 6.53 -8.01 13.33
CA ASP A 221 7.57 -7.13 12.79
C ASP A 221 8.55 -7.84 11.83
N ALA A 222 9.39 -7.07 11.14
CA ALA A 222 10.38 -7.57 10.18
C ALA A 222 11.47 -8.44 10.82
N SER A 223 11.66 -8.38 12.13
CA SER A 223 12.61 -9.20 12.89
C SER A 223 12.08 -10.59 13.21
N PHE A 224 10.76 -10.80 13.12
CA PHE A 224 10.09 -12.06 13.45
C PHE A 224 10.66 -13.27 12.70
N ARG A 225 10.94 -14.35 13.43
CA ARG A 225 11.46 -15.62 12.89
C ARG A 225 10.73 -16.81 13.52
N ILE A 226 10.47 -17.85 12.74
CA ILE A 226 10.02 -19.16 13.22
C ILE A 226 11.22 -20.11 13.12
N ARG A 227 11.68 -20.65 14.25
CA ARG A 227 12.87 -21.53 14.33
C ARG A 227 14.11 -20.89 13.67
N GLY A 228 14.32 -19.59 13.89
CA GLY A 228 15.44 -18.83 13.33
C GLY A 228 15.31 -18.46 11.84
N GLN A 229 14.27 -18.93 11.15
CA GLN A 229 14.04 -18.65 9.73
C GLN A 229 12.94 -17.61 9.55
N LYS A 230 13.04 -16.81 8.49
CA LYS A 230 11.91 -15.96 8.06
C LYS A 230 10.77 -16.86 7.60
N LEU A 231 9.54 -16.41 7.79
CA LEU A 231 8.38 -17.08 7.23
C LEU A 231 8.54 -17.15 5.71
N ALA A 232 8.53 -18.37 5.16
CA ALA A 232 8.62 -18.59 3.73
C ALA A 232 7.34 -18.05 3.06
N ARG A 233 7.53 -17.22 2.04
CA ARG A 233 6.44 -16.58 1.29
C ARG A 233 6.12 -17.29 -0.03
N GLU A 234 6.85 -18.36 -0.32
CA GLU A 234 6.68 -19.26 -1.45
C GLU A 234 6.87 -20.71 -0.99
N PRO A 235 6.22 -21.69 -1.64
CA PRO A 235 6.41 -23.09 -1.31
C PRO A 235 7.87 -23.51 -1.51
N HIS A 236 8.38 -24.36 -0.61
CA HIS A 236 9.72 -24.94 -0.73
C HIS A 236 9.90 -25.76 -2.03
N ARG A 237 8.80 -26.24 -2.62
CA ARG A 237 8.78 -27.00 -3.88
C ARG A 237 8.48 -26.14 -5.12
N TYR A 238 8.77 -24.84 -5.08
CA TYR A 238 8.70 -24.03 -6.30
C TYR A 238 9.83 -24.44 -7.25
N SER A 239 9.54 -25.44 -8.09
CA SER A 239 10.47 -26.01 -9.07
C SER A 239 10.75 -24.99 -10.18
N GLY A 240 12.04 -24.79 -10.50
CA GLY A 240 12.46 -23.93 -11.61
C GLY A 240 13.29 -22.70 -11.24
N ARG A 241 13.47 -22.38 -9.95
CA ARG A 241 14.26 -21.20 -9.50
C ARG A 241 15.68 -21.15 -10.07
N THR A 242 16.35 -22.29 -10.05
CA THR A 242 17.70 -22.47 -10.60
C THR A 242 17.70 -22.40 -12.12
N ALA A 243 16.70 -23.00 -12.77
CA ALA A 243 16.57 -22.95 -14.23
C ALA A 243 16.34 -21.51 -14.73
N MET A 244 15.54 -20.73 -14.00
CA MET A 244 15.26 -19.32 -14.32
C MET A 244 16.48 -18.41 -14.25
N ARG A 245 17.52 -18.77 -13.48
CA ARG A 245 18.76 -17.99 -13.34
C ARG A 245 19.99 -18.73 -13.83
N ALA A 246 19.85 -19.85 -14.55
CA ALA A 246 20.98 -20.67 -14.96
C ALA A 246 22.01 -19.91 -15.83
N ASN A 247 21.57 -18.85 -16.53
CA ASN A 247 22.43 -17.92 -17.27
C ASN A 247 23.25 -16.97 -16.38
N ILE A 248 22.90 -16.81 -15.10
CA ILE A 248 23.58 -15.96 -14.11
C ILE A 248 24.31 -16.82 -13.07
N SER A 249 23.62 -17.80 -12.48
CA SER A 249 24.15 -18.73 -11.49
C SER A 249 23.28 -19.98 -11.40
N VAL A 250 23.93 -21.13 -11.30
CA VAL A 250 23.30 -22.45 -11.11
C VAL A 250 22.99 -22.76 -9.63
N HIS A 251 23.25 -21.83 -8.72
CA HIS A 251 22.92 -21.98 -7.30
C HIS A 251 21.59 -21.31 -6.99
N GLU A 252 20.77 -21.98 -6.18
CA GLU A 252 19.53 -21.40 -5.68
C GLU A 252 19.84 -20.24 -4.70
N PRO A 253 19.34 -19.02 -4.97
CA PRO A 253 19.57 -17.89 -4.08
C PRO A 253 18.84 -18.09 -2.75
N ALA A 254 19.51 -17.76 -1.65
CA ALA A 254 18.87 -17.75 -0.33
C ALA A 254 17.66 -16.81 -0.32
N SER A 255 16.64 -17.14 0.49
CA SER A 255 15.49 -16.26 0.71
C SER A 255 15.96 -14.85 1.05
N ARG A 256 15.40 -13.83 0.39
CA ARG A 256 15.80 -12.42 0.52
C ARG A 256 15.91 -12.02 2.00
N ARG A 257 17.14 -11.76 2.45
CA ARG A 257 17.39 -11.02 3.70
C ARG A 257 16.93 -9.58 3.49
N THR A 258 16.46 -8.92 4.55
CA THR A 258 15.97 -7.54 4.47
C THR A 258 17.05 -6.69 3.82
N LYS A 259 16.76 -6.05 2.67
CA LYS A 259 17.71 -5.18 1.99
C LYS A 259 17.97 -3.97 2.88
N THR A 260 19.19 -3.82 3.38
CA THR A 260 19.74 -2.49 3.59
C THR A 260 20.02 -1.95 2.19
N PRO A 261 19.44 -0.82 1.75
CA PRO A 261 19.80 -0.25 0.47
C PRO A 261 21.25 0.22 0.55
N CYS A 262 22.17 -0.49 -0.08
CA CYS A 262 23.40 0.14 -0.54
C CYS A 262 22.99 1.06 -1.69
N LEU A 263 22.98 2.38 -1.46
CA LEU A 263 22.90 3.36 -2.55
C LEU A 263 23.98 3.03 -3.59
N PRO A 264 23.71 3.14 -4.90
CA PRO A 264 24.78 3.13 -5.89
C PRO A 264 25.62 4.39 -5.70
N SER A 265 26.72 4.27 -4.96
CA SER A 265 27.74 5.31 -4.87
C SER A 265 28.49 5.36 -6.22
N ARG A 266 27.95 6.05 -7.21
CA ARG A 266 28.70 6.38 -8.43
C ARG A 266 28.18 7.62 -9.15
N TRP A 267 28.49 8.77 -8.58
CA TRP A 267 28.77 9.98 -9.34
C TRP A 267 30.20 10.41 -9.00
N LYS A 268 31.17 9.98 -9.81
CA LYS A 268 32.51 10.56 -9.83
C LYS A 268 32.97 10.61 -11.28
N GLU A 269 32.90 11.79 -11.87
CA GLU A 269 33.82 12.20 -12.93
C GLU A 269 34.63 13.41 -12.46
N GLN A 270 35.90 13.41 -12.89
CA GLN A 270 36.94 14.46 -12.86
C GLN A 270 37.95 14.44 -11.67
N PRO A 271 39.22 14.85 -11.90
CA PRO A 271 40.28 13.90 -12.24
C PRO A 271 41.36 13.81 -11.16
N ALA A 272 42.21 12.79 -11.33
CA ALA A 272 43.26 12.40 -10.40
C ALA A 272 44.24 13.54 -10.04
N VAL A 273 44.33 13.85 -8.75
CA VAL A 273 45.57 14.32 -8.12
C VAL A 273 46.03 13.20 -7.19
N ARG A 274 47.19 12.63 -7.51
CA ARG A 274 47.87 11.61 -6.71
C ARG A 274 48.25 12.20 -5.35
N SER A 275 47.84 11.55 -4.27
CA SER A 275 48.69 11.46 -3.07
C SER A 275 48.43 10.13 -2.37
N ALA A 276 49.52 9.44 -2.06
CA ALA A 276 49.56 8.17 -1.37
C ALA A 276 49.06 8.33 0.08
N PHE A 277 48.44 7.29 0.62
CA PHE A 277 48.81 6.64 1.89
C PHE A 277 47.68 5.72 2.40
N ALA A 278 48.13 4.56 2.89
CA ALA A 278 47.52 3.67 3.88
C ALA A 278 46.33 2.78 3.47
N ASP A 279 46.65 1.50 3.20
CA ASP A 279 45.78 0.36 3.47
C ASP A 279 45.53 0.21 4.98
N PRO A 280 44.36 -0.31 5.38
CA PRO A 280 44.31 -1.18 6.56
C PRO A 280 43.55 -2.50 6.32
N VAL A 281 44.32 -3.59 6.29
CA VAL A 281 44.23 -4.80 7.12
C VAL A 281 42.84 -5.22 7.63
N CYS A 282 42.37 -6.37 7.13
CA CYS A 282 41.32 -7.19 7.74
C CYS A 282 41.85 -7.89 9.00
N VAL A 283 41.23 -7.64 10.16
CA VAL A 283 41.44 -8.43 11.38
C VAL A 283 40.25 -9.36 11.57
N GLY A 284 40.49 -10.67 11.48
CA GLY A 284 39.52 -11.70 11.80
C GLY A 284 39.31 -11.81 13.31
N ALA A 285 38.05 -11.87 13.74
CA ALA A 285 37.69 -12.26 15.09
C ALA A 285 37.13 -13.69 15.05
N GLY A 286 37.89 -14.62 15.63
CA GLY A 286 37.41 -15.95 15.97
C GLY A 286 36.47 -15.88 17.16
N LEU A 287 35.41 -16.71 17.14
CA LEU A 287 34.60 -17.02 18.30
C LEU A 287 34.74 -18.53 18.55
N GLU A 288 35.35 -18.88 19.68
CA GLU A 288 35.47 -20.25 20.17
C GLU A 288 34.13 -20.76 20.72
N LEU A 289 33.85 -22.04 20.46
CA LEU A 289 32.73 -22.82 21.04
C LEU A 289 33.12 -23.32 22.44
N PRO A 290 32.17 -23.49 23.38
CA PRO A 290 32.47 -24.15 24.65
C PRO A 290 32.55 -25.67 24.45
N ALA A 291 33.72 -26.24 24.74
CA ALA A 291 33.90 -27.68 24.91
C ALA A 291 33.97 -28.00 26.42
N GLY A 292 33.08 -28.89 26.86
CA GLY A 292 33.16 -29.53 28.17
C GLY A 292 34.31 -30.53 28.25
N VAL A 293 34.88 -30.63 29.44
CA VAL A 293 35.92 -31.59 29.86
C VAL A 293 35.46 -32.06 31.25
N GLU A 294 35.45 -33.32 31.68
CA GLU A 294 35.67 -34.66 31.10
C GLU A 294 35.31 -35.64 32.24
N GLN A 295 34.90 -36.87 31.93
CA GLN A 295 34.60 -37.90 32.93
C GLN A 295 35.87 -38.44 33.60
N ILE A 296 35.86 -38.64 34.92
CA ILE A 296 36.44 -39.84 35.57
C ILE A 296 35.54 -40.23 36.78
N PRO A 297 35.15 -41.52 36.94
CA PRO A 297 34.00 -41.90 37.77
C PRO A 297 34.41 -42.28 39.21
N GLY A 298 33.74 -41.71 40.20
CA GLY A 298 33.94 -41.98 41.63
C GLY A 298 33.43 -40.87 42.50
#